data_AF-A0A353T0B1-F1
#
_entry.id   AF-A0A353T0B1-F1
#
_cell.length_a   1.000
_cell.length_b   1.000
_cell.length_c   1.000
_cell.angle_alpha   90.00
_cell.angle_beta   90.00
_cell.angle_gamma   90.00
#
_symmetry.space_group_name_H-M   'P 1'
#
loop_
_entity.id
_entity.type
_entity.pdbx_description
1 polymer ?
#
loop_
_entity_poly.entity_id
_entity_poly.type
_entity_poly.pdbx_seq_one_letter_code
_entity_poly.pdbx_strand_id
1 'polypeptide(L)' 'MVWKRWKRGTTRYQELRKLGVPKERAALGAVGKSPWRMSRTPVVHEALSNAFWRSTGLESIEKRYFILHSC' A
#
# COMPACT_ATOMS: atom_id res chain seq x y z
N MET A 1 -2.87 -9.57 -2.36
CA MET A 1 -1.51 -9.08 -2.06
C MET A 1 -1.00 -8.23 -3.23
N VAL A 2 -1.27 -6.92 -3.22
CA VAL A 2 -1.03 -6.00 -4.36
C VAL A 2 0.41 -6.07 -4.89
N TRP A 3 1.39 -6.18 -3.99
CA TRP A 3 2.80 -6.31 -4.35
C TRP A 3 3.12 -7.55 -5.21
N LYS A 4 2.42 -8.67 -5.00
CA LYS A 4 2.58 -9.88 -5.84
C LYS A 4 2.03 -9.68 -7.25
N ARG A 5 1.07 -8.78 -7.45
CA ARG A 5 0.53 -8.43 -8.77
C ARG A 5 1.55 -7.60 -9.57
N TRP A 6 2.35 -6.77 -8.89
CA TRP A 6 3.41 -5.97 -9.50
C TRP A 6 4.69 -6.78 -9.69
N LYS A 7 4.70 -7.66 -10.69
CA LYS A 7 5.81 -8.59 -10.94
C LYS A 7 7.08 -7.89 -11.44
N ARG A 8 6.96 -6.94 -12.37
CA ARG A 8 8.10 -6.23 -12.99
C ARG A 8 8.45 -4.95 -12.23
N GLY A 9 9.73 -4.63 -12.14
CA GLY A 9 10.21 -3.40 -11.48
C GLY A 9 9.65 -2.12 -12.12
N THR A 10 9.51 -2.11 -13.45
CA THR A 10 8.87 -1.02 -14.20
C THR A 10 7.40 -0.84 -13.81
N THR A 11 6.65 -1.94 -13.69
CA THR A 11 5.25 -1.92 -13.22
C THR A 11 5.17 -1.40 -11.79
N ARG A 12 6.05 -1.84 -10.88
CA ARG A 12 6.08 -1.31 -9.50
C ARG A 12 6.29 0.20 -9.49
N TYR A 13 7.28 0.68 -10.24
CA TYR A 13 7.55 2.11 -10.33
C TYR A 13 6.35 2.90 -10.85
N GLN A 14 5.72 2.45 -11.93
CA GLN A 14 4.55 3.11 -12.52
C GLN A 14 3.35 3.13 -11.57
N GLU A 15 3.07 2.01 -10.90
CA GLU A 15 1.95 1.91 -9.96
C GLU A 15 2.19 2.76 -8.70
N LEU A 16 3.42 2.76 -8.16
CA LEU A 16 3.79 3.65 -7.06
C LEU A 16 3.61 5.13 -7.45
N ARG A 17 4.00 5.52 -8.67
CA ARG A 17 3.79 6.88 -9.20
C ARG A 17 2.32 7.24 -9.34
N LYS A 18 1.48 6.31 -9.83
CA LYS A 18 0.02 6.51 -9.93
C LYS A 18 -0.63 6.71 -8.57
N LEU A 19 -0.12 6.04 -7.54
CA LEU A 19 -0.58 6.16 -6.15
C LEU A 19 -0.04 7.42 -5.44
N GLY A 20 0.66 8.31 -6.15
CA GLY A 20 1.10 9.61 -5.63
C GLY A 20 2.50 9.63 -5.03
N VAL A 21 3.25 8.51 -5.07
CA VAL A 21 4.61 8.49 -4.54
C VAL A 21 5.56 9.33 -5.40
N PRO A 22 6.43 10.17 -4.81
CA PRO A 22 7.41 10.95 -5.56
C PRO A 22 8.41 10.05 -6.29
N LYS A 23 8.92 10.54 -7.42
CA LYS A 23 9.78 9.78 -8.36
C LYS A 23 10.94 9.05 -7.67
N GLU A 24 11.66 9.74 -6.80
CA GLU A 24 12.85 9.21 -6.12
C GLU A 24 12.49 8.05 -5.19
N ARG A 25 11.44 8.21 -4.37
CA ARG A 25 10.96 7.16 -3.47
C ARG A 25 10.36 5.98 -4.24
N ALA A 26 9.64 6.25 -5.32
CA ALA A 26 9.08 5.21 -6.18
C ALA A 26 10.18 4.36 -6.82
N ALA A 27 11.30 4.98 -7.25
CA ALA A 27 12.45 4.26 -7.77
C ALA A 27 13.09 3.35 -6.71
N LEU A 28 13.29 3.86 -5.48
CA LEU A 28 13.80 3.06 -4.36
C LEU A 28 12.87 1.87 -4.03
N GLY A 29 11.56 2.09 -4.03
CA GLY A 29 10.57 1.05 -3.78
C GLY A 29 10.53 -0.03 -4.86
N ALA A 30 10.70 0.34 -6.13
CA ALA A 30 10.62 -0.58 -7.26
C ALA A 30 11.68 -1.69 -7.25
N VAL A 31 12.86 -1.40 -6.68
CA VAL A 31 14.00 -2.34 -6.56
C VAL A 31 13.75 -3.42 -5.50
N GLY A 32 12.78 -3.22 -4.61
CA GLY A 32 12.44 -4.15 -3.53
C GLY A 32 12.03 -5.54 -4.01
N LYS A 33 12.71 -6.59 -3.53
CA LYS A 33 12.50 -7.98 -3.99
C LYS A 33 11.51 -8.79 -3.16
N SER A 34 11.52 -8.63 -1.84
CA SER A 34 10.71 -9.46 -0.93
C SER A 34 9.37 -8.80 -0.59
N PRO A 35 8.22 -9.42 -0.91
CA PRO A 35 6.90 -8.86 -0.59
C PRO A 35 6.75 -8.54 0.90
N TRP A 36 7.22 -9.40 1.79
CA TRP A 36 7.11 -9.20 3.24
C TRP A 36 7.94 -8.02 3.74
N ARG A 37 9.17 -7.87 3.24
CA ARG A 37 10.02 -6.73 3.59
C ARG A 37 9.39 -5.44 3.07
N MET A 38 8.88 -5.46 1.84
CA MET A 38 8.29 -4.29 1.20
C MET A 38 7.00 -3.82 1.88
N SER A 39 6.18 -4.74 2.39
CA SER A 39 4.98 -4.39 3.17
C SER A 39 5.25 -3.51 4.39
N ARG A 40 6.49 -3.49 4.92
CA ARG A 40 6.88 -2.67 6.08
C ARG A 40 7.65 -1.39 5.70
N THR A 41 7.83 -1.13 4.41
CA THR A 41 8.60 0.05 3.95
C THR A 41 7.72 1.29 3.87
N PRO A 42 8.26 2.50 4.17
CA PRO A 42 7.49 3.73 4.14
C PRO A 42 6.92 4.03 2.74
N VAL A 43 7.64 3.65 1.69
CA VAL A 43 7.19 3.81 0.29
C VAL A 43 5.88 3.06 0.01
N VAL A 44 5.75 1.85 0.55
CA VAL A 44 4.54 1.04 0.37
C VAL A 44 3.41 1.52 1.27
N HIS A 45 3.71 2.00 2.47
CA HIS A 45 2.71 2.63 3.34
C HIS A 45 2.16 3.94 2.78
N GLU A 46 3.02 4.74 2.12
CA GLU A 46 2.62 5.97 1.43
C GLU A 46 1.69 5.64 0.24
N ALA A 47 2.09 4.66 -0.59
CA ALA A 47 1.30 4.24 -1.75
C ALA A 47 -0.03 3.55 -1.39
N LEU A 48 0.01 2.63 -0.42
CA LEU A 48 -1.13 1.80 0.02
C LEU A 48 -1.59 2.24 1.40
N SER A 49 -1.90 3.52 1.52
CA SER A 49 -2.34 4.14 2.77
C SER A 49 -3.72 3.63 3.21
N ASN A 50 -4.07 3.85 4.49
CA ASN A 50 -5.41 3.52 5.00
C ASN A 50 -6.53 4.24 4.22
N ALA A 51 -6.25 5.44 3.71
CA ALA A 51 -7.20 6.18 2.87
C ALA A 51 -7.45 5.45 1.54
N PHE A 52 -6.38 4.97 0.89
CA PHE A 52 -6.50 4.15 -0.32
C PHE A 52 -7.35 2.90 -0.05
N TRP A 53 -7.06 2.16 1.02
CA TRP A 53 -7.83 0.95 1.34
C TRP A 53 -9.30 1.23 1.63
N ARG A 54 -9.61 2.32 2.34
CA ARG A 54 -10.99 2.77 2.55
C ARG A 54 -11.69 3.10 1.23
N SER A 55 -11.00 3.77 0.29
CA SER A 55 -11.57 4.04 -1.05
C SER A 55 -11.81 2.78 -1.87
N THR A 56 -11.05 1.70 -1.64
CA THR A 56 -11.28 0.40 -2.28
C THR A 56 -12.39 -0.44 -1.62
N GLY A 57 -13.06 0.09 -0.59
CA GLY A 57 -14.13 -0.58 0.14
C GLY A 57 -13.67 -1.46 1.30
N LEU A 58 -12.40 -1.35 1.74
CA LEU A 58 -11.93 -2.07 2.92
C LEU A 58 -12.32 -1.31 4.19
N GLU A 59 -13.20 -1.92 4.98
CA GLU A 59 -13.62 -1.38 6.26
C GLU A 59 -12.58 -1.62 7.36
N SER A 60 -12.48 -0.66 8.28
CA SER A 60 -11.57 -0.76 9.42
C SER A 60 -12.18 -1.68 10.48
N ILE A 61 -11.48 -2.75 10.83
CA ILE A 61 -11.92 -3.71 11.86
C ILE A 61 -12.09 -3.02 13.21
N GLU A 62 -11.15 -2.13 13.59
CA GLU A 62 -11.25 -1.30 14.80
C GLU A 62 -12.57 -0.52 14.87
N LYS A 63 -12.95 0.17 13.79
CA LYS A 63 -14.19 0.96 13.73
C LYS A 63 -15.41 0.08 13.93
N ARG A 64 -15.44 -1.06 13.24
CA ARG A 64 -16.52 -2.04 13.38
C ARG A 64 -16.59 -2.61 14.78
N TYR A 65 -15.44 -2.90 15.40
CA TYR A 65 -15.36 -3.39 16.76
C TYR A 65 -15.96 -2.38 17.75
N PHE A 66 -15.58 -1.09 17.64
CA PHE A 66 -16.13 -0.04 18.49
C PHE A 66 -17.65 0.10 18.33
N ILE A 67 -18.16 0.11 17.08
CA ILE A 67 -19.61 0.20 16.82
C ILE A 67 -20.38 -0.94 17.50
N LEU A 68 -19.82 -2.16 17.53
CA LEU A 68 -20.48 -3.33 18.10
C LEU A 68 -20.39 -3.43 19.63
N HIS A 69 -19.44 -2.73 20.26
CA HIS A 69 -19.17 -2.80 21.70
C HIS A 69 -19.34 -1.46 22.42
N SER A 70 -19.90 -0.44 21.76
CA SER A 70 -20.21 0.86 22.35
C SER A 70 -21.59 0.91 23.02
N CYS A 71 -22.09 -0.22 23.52
CA CYS A 71 -23.33 -0.33 24.30
C CYS A 71 -23.01 -0.37 25.79
#